data_AF-A0A0P7WCW2-F1
#
_entry.id   AF-A0A0P7WCW2-F1
#
_cell.length_a   1.000
_cell.length_b   1.000
_cell.length_c   1.000
_cell.angle_alpha   90.00
_cell.angle_beta   90.00
_cell.angle_gamma   90.00
#
_symmetry.space_group_name_H-M   'P 1'
#
loop_
_entity.id
_entity.type
_entity.pdbx_description
1 polymer ?
#
loop_
_entity_poly.entity_id
_entity_poly.type
_entity_poly.pdbx_seq_one_letter_code
_entity_poly.pdbx_strand_id
1 'polypeptide(L)'
;LALKGSSYSGLLERHNIHTLNVEHIVESLQKEGIEVRVVRRREYDEEMVRWADAIVSAGGDGTMLLVASKVFDKRKPVLGVNTDPERSEGHLCLPVRYTRTFPEALRKLQRGEFSWQWRQRLRLHLEGTGINPMPVDLHEQQLSLEQHNQAHRISTEAQRSTESDAVTSPHLLPVRGLNEIFIGESLSSRGRYKAFKPHLTLSLHRASYYELSVDDGPWEKQKSSGLSICTGTGSKAWSYNINKLFEETVRDILMIGREQTGLDVPLNREFIEKVTKEYNKSLVFGPEESRLFFSIREPIVNRVFSSSRQRGFANKVCVRSRCWDACMVVDGGTSFEFNDGAIATISLNEEDQLRTILLRD
;
A
#
# COMPACT_ATOMS: atom_id res chain seq x y z
N LEU A 1 -14.37 -12.90 -22.17
CA LEU A 1 -14.67 -12.90 -20.71
C LEU A 1 -14.88 -14.31 -20.19
N ALA A 2 -15.82 -15.09 -20.72
CA ALA A 2 -16.05 -16.49 -20.30
C ALA A 2 -14.83 -17.41 -20.45
N LEU A 3 -14.07 -17.29 -21.56
CA LEU A 3 -12.81 -18.04 -21.76
C LEU A 3 -11.71 -17.72 -20.73
N LYS A 4 -11.82 -16.59 -20.01
CA LYS A 4 -10.92 -16.20 -18.91
C LYS A 4 -11.53 -16.50 -17.53
N GLY A 5 -12.65 -17.25 -17.49
CA GLY A 5 -13.40 -17.56 -16.26
C GLY A 5 -14.28 -16.42 -15.73
N SER A 6 -14.43 -15.31 -16.45
CA SER A 6 -15.24 -14.16 -16.00
C SER A 6 -16.69 -14.28 -16.48
N SER A 7 -17.64 -14.11 -15.55
CA SER A 7 -19.08 -14.03 -15.87
C SER A 7 -19.45 -12.62 -16.32
N TYR A 8 -19.90 -12.47 -17.58
CA TYR A 8 -20.38 -11.18 -18.09
C TYR A 8 -21.61 -10.68 -17.33
N SER A 9 -22.58 -11.56 -17.05
CA SER A 9 -23.78 -11.20 -16.31
C SER A 9 -23.45 -10.71 -14.90
N GLY A 10 -22.49 -11.37 -14.24
CA GLY A 10 -21.98 -10.91 -12.95
C GLY A 10 -21.34 -9.52 -13.03
N LEU A 11 -20.48 -9.27 -14.04
CA LEU A 11 -19.87 -7.96 -14.23
C LEU A 11 -20.90 -6.85 -14.51
N LEU A 12 -21.91 -7.14 -15.33
CA LEU A 12 -22.99 -6.20 -15.64
C LEU A 12 -23.85 -5.89 -14.41
N GLU A 13 -24.23 -6.91 -13.65
CA GLU A 13 -24.96 -6.74 -12.40
C GLU A 13 -24.21 -5.82 -11.43
N ARG A 14 -22.90 -6.05 -11.24
CA ARG A 14 -22.08 -5.22 -10.34
C ARG A 14 -21.89 -3.79 -10.86
N HIS A 15 -21.74 -3.63 -12.17
CA HIS A 15 -21.74 -2.31 -12.78
C HIS A 15 -23.03 -1.55 -12.47
N ASN A 16 -24.17 -2.21 -12.60
CA ASN A 16 -25.48 -1.60 -12.29
C ASN A 16 -25.60 -1.24 -10.80
N ILE A 17 -25.19 -2.13 -9.88
CA ILE A 17 -25.20 -1.86 -8.43
C ILE A 17 -24.32 -0.64 -8.10
N HIS A 18 -23.11 -0.59 -8.65
CA HIS A 18 -22.21 0.55 -8.45
C HIS A 18 -22.82 1.85 -8.97
N THR A 19 -23.31 1.87 -10.22
CA THR A 19 -23.90 3.05 -10.84
C THR A 19 -25.11 3.55 -10.06
N LEU A 20 -26.03 2.65 -9.66
CA LEU A 20 -27.19 3.01 -8.84
C LEU A 20 -26.80 3.65 -7.50
N ASN A 21 -25.78 3.10 -6.83
CA ASN A 21 -25.30 3.67 -5.56
C ASN A 21 -24.58 5.01 -5.75
N VAL A 22 -23.85 5.21 -6.86
CA VAL A 22 -23.27 6.51 -7.21
C VAL A 22 -24.37 7.54 -7.44
N GLU A 23 -25.39 7.21 -8.24
CA GLU A 23 -26.55 8.07 -8.49
C GLU A 23 -27.26 8.43 -7.19
N HIS A 24 -27.48 7.44 -6.30
CA HIS A 24 -28.09 7.67 -5.00
C HIS A 24 -27.32 8.69 -4.14
N ILE A 25 -25.99 8.61 -4.11
CA ILE A 25 -25.12 9.56 -3.40
C ILE A 25 -25.27 10.96 -4.01
N VAL A 26 -25.18 11.06 -5.34
CA VAL A 26 -25.25 12.34 -6.09
C VAL A 26 -26.58 13.03 -5.85
N GLU A 27 -27.69 12.31 -6.03
CA GLU A 27 -29.03 12.85 -5.80
C GLU A 27 -29.22 13.34 -4.36
N SER A 28 -28.69 12.59 -3.39
CA SER A 28 -28.80 12.93 -1.97
C SER A 28 -28.05 14.24 -1.65
N LEU A 29 -26.86 14.43 -2.23
CA LEU A 29 -26.09 15.67 -2.08
C LEU A 29 -26.78 16.85 -2.77
N GLN A 30 -27.25 16.65 -4.01
CA GLN A 30 -27.91 17.71 -4.80
C GLN A 30 -29.23 18.17 -4.17
N LYS A 31 -30.00 17.26 -3.55
CA LYS A 31 -31.23 17.60 -2.81
C LYS A 31 -30.98 18.56 -1.64
N GLU A 32 -29.78 18.52 -1.06
CA GLU A 32 -29.33 19.44 -0.01
C GLU A 32 -28.66 20.71 -0.56
N GLY A 33 -28.75 20.95 -1.88
CA GLY A 33 -28.20 22.15 -2.54
C GLY A 33 -26.69 22.13 -2.75
N ILE A 34 -26.05 20.95 -2.65
CA ILE A 34 -24.60 20.80 -2.84
C ILE A 34 -24.28 20.65 -4.33
N GLU A 35 -23.34 21.45 -4.86
CA GLU A 35 -22.81 21.26 -6.22
C GLU A 35 -21.93 20.00 -6.27
N VAL A 36 -22.23 19.09 -7.19
CA VAL A 36 -21.53 17.80 -7.31
C VAL A 36 -20.97 17.62 -8.72
N ARG A 37 -19.70 17.22 -8.80
CA ARG A 37 -19.06 16.76 -10.03
C ARG A 37 -18.64 15.31 -9.88
N VAL A 38 -19.20 14.45 -10.72
CA VAL A 38 -18.81 13.04 -10.79
C VAL A 38 -17.66 12.91 -11.79
N VAL A 39 -16.54 12.36 -11.33
CA VAL A 39 -15.33 12.23 -12.12
C VAL A 39 -14.90 10.78 -12.13
N ARG A 40 -14.57 10.23 -13.31
CA ARG A 40 -14.05 8.87 -13.41
C ARG A 40 -12.56 8.85 -13.11
N ARG A 41 -12.01 7.66 -12.81
CA ARG A 41 -10.59 7.46 -12.47
C ARG A 41 -9.60 8.23 -13.37
N ARG A 42 -9.80 8.20 -14.69
CA ARG A 42 -8.89 8.81 -15.68
C ARG A 42 -8.95 10.34 -15.70
N GLU A 43 -10.06 10.91 -15.25
CA GLU A 43 -10.33 12.34 -15.26
C GLU A 43 -10.06 12.95 -13.88
N TYR A 44 -9.79 12.12 -12.87
CA TYR A 44 -9.53 12.56 -11.52
C TYR A 44 -8.09 13.05 -11.43
N ASP A 45 -7.88 14.35 -11.25
CA ASP A 45 -6.58 14.99 -11.12
C ASP A 45 -6.55 16.03 -9.99
N GLU A 46 -5.44 16.75 -9.86
CA GLU A 46 -5.31 17.79 -8.83
C GLU A 46 -6.22 19.01 -9.06
N GLU A 47 -6.64 19.29 -10.30
CA GLU A 47 -7.56 20.39 -10.57
C GLU A 47 -8.95 20.07 -10.00
N MET A 48 -9.40 18.82 -10.18
CA MET A 48 -10.64 18.34 -9.58
C MET A 48 -10.60 18.40 -8.05
N VAL A 49 -9.44 18.07 -7.44
CA VAL A 49 -9.23 18.20 -5.99
C VAL A 49 -9.28 19.65 -5.52
N ARG A 50 -8.68 20.57 -6.28
CA ARG A 50 -8.69 22.01 -5.96
C ARG A 50 -10.08 22.61 -6.05
N TRP A 51 -10.88 22.18 -7.02
CA TRP A 51 -12.24 22.68 -7.24
C TRP A 51 -13.20 22.38 -6.09
N ALA A 52 -13.12 21.19 -5.48
CA ALA A 52 -14.09 20.75 -4.48
C ALA A 52 -13.74 21.19 -3.06
N ASP A 53 -14.72 21.46 -2.19
CA ASP A 53 -14.49 21.70 -0.75
C ASP A 53 -14.29 20.41 0.05
N ALA A 54 -14.85 19.30 -0.45
CA ALA A 54 -14.76 17.96 0.10
C ALA A 54 -14.79 16.94 -1.02
N ILE A 55 -14.17 15.77 -0.81
CA ILE A 55 -14.13 14.71 -1.83
C ILE A 55 -14.86 13.48 -1.31
N VAL A 56 -15.77 12.94 -2.12
CA VAL A 56 -16.43 11.67 -1.85
C VAL A 56 -15.84 10.59 -2.77
N SER A 57 -15.13 9.62 -2.19
CA SER A 57 -14.71 8.42 -2.89
C SER A 57 -15.87 7.44 -2.97
N ALA A 58 -16.49 7.29 -4.14
CA ALA A 58 -17.56 6.33 -4.38
C ALA A 58 -16.99 5.03 -4.98
N GLY A 59 -16.77 4.02 -4.14
CA GLY A 59 -16.11 2.77 -4.50
C GLY A 59 -15.56 2.06 -3.26
N GLY A 60 -14.83 0.96 -3.45
CA GLY A 60 -14.15 0.29 -2.35
C GLY A 60 -12.86 1.00 -1.91
N ASP A 61 -12.07 0.32 -1.07
CA ASP A 61 -10.81 0.85 -0.52
C ASP A 61 -9.81 1.28 -1.60
N GLY A 62 -9.76 0.58 -2.75
CA GLY A 62 -8.88 0.96 -3.87
C GLY A 62 -9.23 2.32 -4.48
N THR A 63 -10.50 2.70 -4.51
CA THR A 63 -10.92 4.05 -4.94
C THR A 63 -10.51 5.09 -3.91
N MET A 64 -10.59 4.77 -2.62
CA MET A 64 -10.16 5.64 -1.55
C MET A 64 -8.64 5.89 -1.59
N LEU A 65 -7.84 4.89 -1.90
CA LEU A 65 -6.38 5.03 -2.10
C LEU A 65 -6.06 5.94 -3.29
N LEU A 66 -6.78 5.79 -4.41
CA LEU A 66 -6.65 6.69 -5.57
C LEU A 66 -6.99 8.14 -5.20
N VAL A 67 -8.07 8.36 -4.45
CA VAL A 67 -8.44 9.70 -3.99
C VAL A 67 -7.37 10.26 -3.06
N ALA A 68 -6.93 9.48 -2.07
CA ALA A 68 -5.91 9.88 -1.10
C ALA A 68 -4.57 10.26 -1.74
N SER A 69 -4.21 9.67 -2.89
CA SER A 69 -2.92 9.92 -3.54
C SER A 69 -2.80 11.32 -4.16
N LYS A 70 -3.92 11.99 -4.46
CA LYS A 70 -3.96 13.34 -5.07
C LYS A 70 -4.37 14.45 -4.11
N VAL A 71 -4.77 14.12 -2.88
CA VAL A 71 -5.18 15.09 -1.85
C VAL A 71 -4.00 15.49 -0.98
N PHE A 72 -3.31 16.57 -1.33
CA PHE A 72 -2.15 17.06 -0.56
C PHE A 72 -2.52 18.05 0.54
N ASP A 73 -3.62 18.80 0.40
CA ASP A 73 -4.07 19.70 1.46
C ASP A 73 -4.72 18.91 2.61
N LYS A 74 -4.04 18.86 3.77
CA LYS A 74 -4.55 18.22 4.98
C LYS A 74 -5.88 18.77 5.48
N ARG A 75 -6.28 19.97 5.03
CA ARG A 75 -7.58 20.59 5.35
C ARG A 75 -8.67 20.20 4.36
N LYS A 76 -8.39 19.43 3.32
CA LYS A 76 -9.42 18.91 2.42
C LYS A 76 -9.97 17.59 2.97
N PRO A 77 -11.24 17.53 3.40
CA PRO A 77 -11.82 16.30 3.94
C PRO A 77 -12.13 15.30 2.83
N VAL A 78 -11.89 14.02 3.11
CA VAL A 78 -12.25 12.90 2.23
C VAL A 78 -13.22 11.96 2.94
N LEU A 79 -14.29 11.61 2.23
CA LEU A 79 -15.33 10.68 2.66
C LEU A 79 -15.34 9.46 1.75
N GLY A 80 -15.07 8.26 2.29
CA GLY A 80 -15.21 7.02 1.52
C GLY A 80 -16.64 6.46 1.63
N VAL A 81 -17.26 6.08 0.52
CA VAL A 81 -18.55 5.40 0.48
C VAL A 81 -18.42 4.14 -0.36
N ASN A 82 -18.64 2.98 0.25
CA ASN A 82 -18.54 1.70 -0.44
C ASN A 82 -19.75 1.45 -1.33
N THR A 83 -19.60 1.54 -2.64
CA THR A 83 -20.71 1.38 -3.60
C THR A 83 -21.06 -0.07 -3.92
N ASP A 84 -20.28 -1.06 -3.49
CA ASP A 84 -20.60 -2.49 -3.64
C ASP A 84 -20.16 -3.27 -2.38
N PRO A 85 -20.90 -3.11 -1.27
CA PRO A 85 -20.55 -3.70 0.01
C PRO A 85 -20.71 -5.22 0.06
N GLU A 86 -21.39 -5.84 -0.92
CA GLU A 86 -21.51 -7.30 -0.98
C GLU A 86 -20.21 -7.98 -1.42
N ARG A 87 -19.32 -7.24 -2.10
CA ARG A 87 -18.03 -7.76 -2.61
C ARG A 87 -16.81 -7.15 -1.96
N SER A 88 -16.97 -6.12 -1.14
CA SER A 88 -15.84 -5.44 -0.52
C SER A 88 -16.16 -5.02 0.91
N GLU A 89 -15.19 -5.22 1.80
CA GLU A 89 -15.29 -4.85 3.21
C GLU A 89 -15.40 -3.32 3.39
N GLY A 90 -14.59 -2.57 2.64
CA GLY A 90 -14.58 -1.10 2.69
C GLY A 90 -14.05 -0.55 4.03
N HIS A 91 -12.88 -1.01 4.48
CA HIS A 91 -12.30 -0.61 5.76
C HIS A 91 -11.95 0.89 5.86
N LEU A 92 -11.83 1.57 4.72
CA LEU A 92 -11.58 3.00 4.62
C LEU A 92 -12.85 3.82 4.36
N CYS A 93 -13.98 3.16 4.15
CA CYS A 93 -15.26 3.78 3.87
C CYS A 93 -16.11 3.94 5.13
N LEU A 94 -17.19 4.70 5.01
CA LEU A 94 -18.27 4.73 5.99
C LEU A 94 -18.81 3.32 6.26
N PRO A 95 -19.40 3.09 7.44
CA PRO A 95 -20.14 1.85 7.73
C PRO A 95 -21.09 1.48 6.60
N VAL A 96 -21.05 0.20 6.19
CA VAL A 96 -21.72 -0.35 5.00
C VAL A 96 -23.20 0.04 4.88
N ARG A 97 -23.91 0.19 6.00
CA ARG A 97 -25.33 0.60 6.00
C ARG A 97 -25.54 1.95 5.30
N TYR A 98 -24.59 2.86 5.40
CA TYR A 98 -24.67 4.22 4.84
C TYR A 98 -24.56 4.25 3.32
N THR A 99 -24.19 3.16 2.67
CA THR A 99 -24.35 3.03 1.22
C THR A 99 -25.82 3.10 0.83
N ARG A 100 -26.70 2.42 1.59
CA ARG A 100 -28.15 2.39 1.33
C ARG A 100 -28.89 3.54 1.99
N THR A 101 -28.38 4.05 3.12
CA THR A 101 -28.98 5.16 3.87
C THR A 101 -28.10 6.41 3.83
N PHE A 102 -27.54 6.73 2.65
CA PHE A 102 -26.64 7.89 2.51
C PHE A 102 -27.26 9.23 2.97
N PRO A 103 -28.57 9.51 2.74
CA PRO A 103 -29.23 10.69 3.31
C PRO A 103 -29.13 10.78 4.84
N GLU A 104 -29.13 9.64 5.54
CA GLU A 104 -28.95 9.63 6.99
C GLU A 104 -27.52 10.01 7.38
N ALA A 105 -26.51 9.47 6.69
CA ALA A 105 -25.12 9.90 6.87
C ALA A 105 -25.00 11.41 6.64
N LEU A 106 -25.55 11.92 5.54
CA LEU A 106 -25.49 13.34 5.19
C LEU A 106 -26.11 14.23 6.28
N ARG A 107 -27.28 13.85 6.83
CA ARG A 107 -27.89 14.57 7.96
C ARG A 107 -27.00 14.58 9.20
N LYS A 108 -26.35 13.47 9.53
CA LYS A 108 -25.37 13.42 10.63
C LYS A 108 -24.20 14.38 10.38
N LEU A 109 -23.68 14.40 9.15
CA LEU A 109 -22.60 15.32 8.76
C LEU A 109 -23.01 16.79 8.90
N GLN A 110 -24.19 17.16 8.41
CA GLN A 110 -24.74 18.52 8.52
C GLN A 110 -24.93 18.96 9.97
N ARG A 111 -25.30 18.04 10.86
CA ARG A 111 -25.47 18.31 12.30
C ARG A 111 -24.17 18.31 13.09
N GLY A 112 -23.04 17.96 12.46
CA GLY A 112 -21.76 17.80 13.16
C GLY A 112 -21.68 16.52 14.01
N GLU A 113 -22.56 15.53 13.79
CA GLU A 113 -22.60 14.25 14.50
C GLU A 113 -21.55 13.26 13.94
N PHE A 114 -20.30 13.69 13.87
CA PHE A 114 -19.18 12.90 13.38
C PHE A 114 -17.88 13.28 14.10
N SER A 115 -16.83 12.50 13.88
CA SER A 115 -15.48 12.84 14.33
C SER A 115 -14.52 12.91 13.16
N TRP A 116 -13.58 13.84 13.21
CA TRP A 116 -12.45 13.88 12.30
C TRP A 116 -11.47 12.76 12.65
N GLN A 117 -10.84 12.20 11.61
CA GLN A 117 -9.73 11.25 11.75
C GLN A 117 -8.58 11.66 10.84
N TRP A 118 -7.39 11.82 11.43
CA TRP A 118 -6.17 12.23 10.75
C TRP A 118 -5.29 11.02 10.46
N ARG A 119 -5.46 10.47 9.26
CA ARG A 119 -4.71 9.28 8.85
C ARG A 119 -3.30 9.65 8.46
N GLN A 120 -2.32 9.00 9.08
CA GLN A 120 -0.92 9.13 8.71
C GLN A 120 -0.70 8.64 7.28
N ARG A 121 0.23 9.29 6.56
CA ARG A 121 0.69 8.86 5.23
C ARG A 121 2.22 8.81 5.19
N LEU A 122 2.73 7.87 4.41
CA LEU A 122 4.16 7.66 4.18
C LEU A 122 4.68 8.76 3.24
N ARG A 123 5.65 9.54 3.74
CA ARG A 123 6.45 10.50 2.97
C ARG A 123 7.72 9.80 2.48
N LEU A 124 8.02 9.96 1.20
CA LEU A 124 9.18 9.33 0.56
C LEU A 124 10.12 10.38 -0.01
N HIS A 125 11.41 10.25 0.31
CA HIS A 125 12.49 10.94 -0.39
C HIS A 125 13.35 9.95 -1.15
N LEU A 126 13.73 10.29 -2.38
CA LEU A 126 14.56 9.46 -3.26
C LEU A 126 15.88 10.20 -3.58
N GLU A 127 17.00 9.53 -3.36
CA GLU A 127 18.34 10.04 -3.63
C GLU A 127 19.28 8.94 -4.16
N GLY A 128 20.49 9.31 -4.55
CA GLY A 128 21.51 8.38 -5.03
C GLY A 128 21.67 8.40 -6.55
N THR A 129 22.28 7.34 -7.10
CA THR A 129 22.68 7.30 -8.51
C THR A 129 21.64 6.63 -9.39
N GLY A 130 21.37 7.21 -10.57
CA GLY A 130 20.48 6.59 -11.57
C GLY A 130 19.02 6.55 -11.14
N ILE A 131 18.61 7.41 -10.20
CA ILE A 131 17.22 7.51 -9.76
C ILE A 131 16.34 8.16 -10.82
N ASN A 132 15.09 7.70 -10.90
CA ASN A 132 14.05 8.33 -11.70
C ASN A 132 12.85 8.65 -10.77
N PRO A 133 12.60 9.92 -10.45
CA PRO A 133 11.50 10.31 -9.57
C PRO A 133 10.13 10.29 -10.25
N MET A 134 10.05 9.92 -11.54
CA MET A 134 8.79 9.88 -12.26
C MET A 134 7.94 8.65 -11.88
N PRO A 135 6.69 8.86 -11.44
CA PRO A 135 5.78 7.76 -11.14
C PRO A 135 5.28 7.06 -12.42
N VAL A 136 5.05 5.76 -12.31
CA VAL A 136 4.27 4.96 -13.27
C VAL A 136 2.97 4.50 -12.59
N ASP A 137 1.82 4.84 -13.17
CA ASP A 137 0.51 4.36 -12.69
C ASP A 137 0.30 2.90 -13.13
N LEU A 138 0.19 1.98 -12.16
CA LEU A 138 0.04 0.54 -12.39
C LEU A 138 -1.41 0.14 -12.68
N HIS A 139 -2.39 0.91 -12.23
CA HIS A 139 -3.81 0.55 -12.37
C HIS A 139 -4.35 0.80 -13.76
N GLU A 140 -3.80 1.79 -14.48
CA GLU A 140 -4.28 2.11 -15.81
C GLU A 140 -3.96 1.04 -16.85
N GLN A 141 -3.00 0.18 -16.57
CA GLN A 141 -2.32 -0.50 -17.66
C GLN A 141 -2.27 -2.04 -17.57
N GLN A 142 -2.66 -2.68 -16.44
CA GLN A 142 -2.52 -4.15 -16.25
C GLN A 142 -1.24 -4.69 -16.94
N LEU A 143 -0.14 -3.95 -16.76
CA LEU A 143 1.01 -4.05 -17.66
C LEU A 143 1.55 -5.45 -17.63
N SER A 144 1.85 -6.00 -18.81
CA SER A 144 2.86 -7.04 -18.83
C SER A 144 4.16 -6.46 -18.27
N LEU A 145 4.99 -7.28 -17.65
CA LEU A 145 6.28 -6.82 -17.13
C LEU A 145 7.12 -6.08 -18.18
N GLU A 146 7.05 -6.51 -19.45
CA GLU A 146 7.77 -5.84 -20.55
C GLU A 146 7.28 -4.41 -20.76
N GLN A 147 5.96 -4.19 -20.72
CA GLN A 147 5.38 -2.85 -20.85
C GLN A 147 5.69 -1.99 -19.62
N HIS A 148 5.71 -2.58 -18.42
CA HIS A 148 6.13 -1.90 -17.20
C HIS A 148 7.59 -1.42 -17.29
N ASN A 149 8.49 -2.30 -17.74
CA ASN A 149 9.90 -1.97 -17.93
C ASN A 149 10.09 -0.94 -19.05
N GLN A 150 9.28 -0.98 -20.11
CA GLN A 150 9.28 0.04 -21.16
C GLN A 150 8.84 1.41 -20.65
N ALA A 151 7.80 1.48 -19.80
CA ALA A 151 7.33 2.74 -19.22
C ALA A 151 8.43 3.43 -18.39
N HIS A 152 9.14 2.67 -17.56
CA HIS A 152 10.29 3.19 -16.83
C HIS A 152 11.43 3.61 -17.77
N ARG A 153 11.75 2.83 -18.81
CA ARG A 153 12.80 3.18 -19.79
C ARG A 153 12.49 4.46 -20.58
N ILE A 154 11.26 4.60 -21.08
CA ILE A 154 10.83 5.80 -21.83
C ILE A 154 10.96 7.03 -20.93
N SER A 155 10.54 6.92 -19.67
CA SER A 155 10.68 8.00 -18.70
C SER A 155 12.15 8.35 -18.42
N THR A 156 13.01 7.35 -18.25
CA THR A 156 14.45 7.54 -18.00
C THR A 156 15.19 8.12 -19.22
N GLU A 157 14.80 7.73 -20.44
CA GLU A 157 15.36 8.28 -21.69
C GLU A 157 14.93 9.74 -21.94
N ALA A 158 13.69 10.10 -21.58
CA ALA A 158 13.21 11.48 -21.64
C ALA A 158 13.95 12.43 -20.67
N GLN A 159 14.51 11.90 -19.57
CA GLN A 159 15.36 12.67 -18.65
C GLN A 159 16.82 12.72 -19.10
N ARG A 160 17.37 11.68 -19.76
CA ARG A 160 18.76 11.71 -20.25
C ARG A 160 19.03 12.77 -21.32
N SER A 161 18.00 13.26 -22.02
CA SER A 161 18.10 14.37 -22.96
C SER A 161 18.07 15.76 -22.28
N THR A 162 17.83 15.81 -20.97
CA THR A 162 17.89 17.03 -20.14
C THR A 162 18.94 16.83 -19.05
N GLU A 163 20.16 17.28 -19.35
CA GLU A 163 21.38 17.37 -18.53
C GLU A 163 21.51 16.61 -17.20
N SER A 164 22.63 15.88 -17.12
CA SER A 164 23.18 15.22 -15.95
C SER A 164 23.64 16.20 -14.87
N ASP A 165 22.78 16.51 -13.92
CA ASP A 165 23.25 16.95 -12.60
C ASP A 165 23.03 15.81 -11.61
N ALA A 166 24.13 15.37 -10.99
CA ALA A 166 24.08 14.47 -9.85
C ALA A 166 23.29 15.18 -8.75
N VAL A 167 22.02 14.82 -8.60
CA VAL A 167 21.17 15.49 -7.63
C VAL A 167 21.66 15.15 -6.23
N THR A 168 22.26 16.14 -5.60
CA THR A 168 22.92 16.02 -4.29
C THR A 168 21.94 16.12 -3.13
N SER A 169 20.69 16.51 -3.38
CA SER A 169 19.65 16.63 -2.35
C SER A 169 18.56 15.55 -2.52
N PRO A 170 18.04 14.97 -1.42
CA PRO A 170 16.91 14.05 -1.50
C PRO A 170 15.68 14.65 -2.19
N HIS A 171 15.14 13.96 -3.19
CA HIS A 171 13.93 14.39 -3.89
C HIS A 171 12.68 13.90 -3.16
N LEU A 172 11.83 14.83 -2.74
CA LEU A 172 10.51 14.50 -2.23
C LEU A 172 9.63 13.98 -3.39
N LEU A 173 9.18 12.73 -3.31
CA LEU A 173 8.33 12.15 -4.34
C LEU A 173 6.92 12.77 -4.32
N PRO A 174 6.23 12.87 -5.47
CA PRO A 174 4.94 13.53 -5.59
C PRO A 174 3.76 12.65 -5.14
N VAL A 175 3.99 11.70 -4.22
CA VAL A 175 2.95 10.80 -3.69
C VAL A 175 3.06 10.64 -2.19
N ARG A 176 1.96 10.29 -1.55
CA ARG A 176 1.88 9.95 -0.12
C ARG A 176 1.14 8.64 0.05
N GLY A 177 1.81 7.62 0.59
CA GLY A 177 1.22 6.29 0.75
C GLY A 177 0.29 6.24 1.96
N LEU A 178 -1.00 5.98 1.75
CA LEU A 178 -1.97 5.83 2.83
C LEU A 178 -1.86 4.48 3.53
N ASN A 179 -1.60 3.41 2.78
CA ASN A 179 -1.50 2.05 3.30
C ASN A 179 -0.05 1.64 3.48
N GLU A 180 0.62 1.28 2.37
CA GLU A 180 1.96 0.70 2.42
C GLU A 180 2.82 1.03 1.19
N ILE A 181 4.12 0.87 1.40
CA ILE A 181 5.14 0.83 0.35
C ILE A 181 5.70 -0.59 0.32
N PHE A 182 5.90 -1.11 -0.89
CA PHE A 182 6.63 -2.34 -1.12
C PHE A 182 7.85 -2.10 -2.00
N ILE A 183 9.00 -2.63 -1.58
CA ILE A 183 10.26 -2.53 -2.30
C ILE A 183 10.78 -3.93 -2.57
N GLY A 184 11.07 -4.23 -3.83
CA GLY A 184 11.68 -5.51 -4.21
C GLY A 184 11.96 -5.62 -5.71
N GLU A 185 12.70 -6.67 -6.07
CA GLU A 185 12.90 -7.08 -7.47
C GLU A 185 11.54 -7.38 -8.13
N SER A 186 11.34 -6.88 -9.35
CA SER A 186 10.12 -7.09 -10.14
C SER A 186 9.99 -8.53 -10.64
N LEU A 187 11.09 -9.28 -10.68
CA LEU A 187 11.12 -10.69 -11.06
C LEU A 187 11.85 -11.54 -10.02
N SER A 188 11.12 -12.48 -9.42
CA SER A 188 11.68 -13.49 -8.52
C SER A 188 12.62 -14.49 -9.23
N SER A 189 12.47 -14.64 -10.56
CA SER A 189 13.30 -15.49 -11.41
C SER A 189 13.43 -14.92 -12.80
N ARG A 190 14.66 -14.70 -13.29
CA ARG A 190 14.88 -14.35 -14.71
C ARG A 190 15.16 -15.61 -15.53
N GLY A 191 14.45 -15.72 -16.66
CA GLY A 191 14.76 -16.68 -17.72
C GLY A 191 16.04 -16.31 -18.47
N ARG A 192 16.68 -17.33 -19.06
CA ARG A 192 17.98 -17.25 -19.76
C ARG A 192 18.03 -16.10 -20.79
N TYR A 193 19.05 -15.26 -20.72
CA TYR A 193 19.67 -14.75 -21.94
C TYR A 193 20.77 -15.72 -22.33
N LYS A 194 20.72 -16.27 -23.55
CA LYS A 194 21.86 -16.97 -24.16
C LYS A 194 23.01 -15.97 -24.26
N ALA A 195 23.85 -15.90 -23.24
CA ALA A 195 25.14 -15.23 -23.36
C ALA A 195 25.93 -15.97 -24.44
N PHE A 196 26.51 -15.23 -25.39
CA PHE A 196 27.38 -15.70 -26.47
C PHE A 196 28.70 -16.38 -25.97
N LYS A 197 28.75 -16.87 -24.73
CA LYS A 197 29.89 -17.60 -24.16
C LYS A 197 29.40 -18.95 -23.57
N PRO A 198 29.87 -20.10 -24.08
CA PRO A 198 29.37 -21.42 -23.70
C PRO A 198 29.78 -21.90 -22.29
N HIS A 199 30.42 -21.08 -21.46
CA HIS A 199 31.02 -21.54 -20.19
C HIS A 199 30.59 -20.82 -18.91
N LEU A 200 29.60 -19.92 -18.92
CA LEU A 200 29.05 -19.40 -17.67
C LEU A 200 27.55 -19.20 -17.76
N THR A 201 26.79 -20.17 -17.23
CA THR A 201 25.33 -20.10 -17.11
C THR A 201 24.98 -19.88 -15.64
N LEU A 202 24.86 -18.62 -15.19
CA LEU A 202 24.23 -18.32 -13.90
C LEU A 202 22.77 -17.95 -14.11
N SER A 203 21.90 -18.96 -14.03
CA SER A 203 20.47 -18.74 -13.75
C SER A 203 20.32 -18.46 -12.25
N LEU A 204 20.55 -17.22 -11.84
CA LEU A 204 20.41 -16.80 -10.45
C LEU A 204 18.94 -16.45 -10.18
N HIS A 205 18.31 -17.16 -9.24
CA HIS A 205 17.20 -16.58 -8.49
C HIS A 205 17.67 -15.24 -7.90
N ARG A 206 17.01 -14.14 -8.27
CA ARG A 206 17.33 -12.82 -7.75
C ARG A 206 16.33 -12.47 -6.67
N ALA A 207 16.65 -12.86 -5.45
CA ALA A 207 16.04 -12.24 -4.27
C ALA A 207 16.51 -10.78 -4.18
N SER A 208 15.64 -9.92 -3.68
CA SER A 208 15.93 -8.50 -3.44
C SER A 208 17.11 -8.37 -2.49
N TYR A 209 18.15 -7.66 -2.91
CA TYR A 209 19.31 -7.32 -2.08
C TYR A 209 19.31 -5.82 -1.83
N TYR A 210 19.35 -5.43 -0.56
CA TYR A 210 19.38 -4.03 -0.15
C TYR A 210 20.10 -3.89 1.20
N GLU A 211 20.42 -2.67 1.57
CA GLU A 211 20.84 -2.32 2.92
C GLU A 211 19.69 -1.55 3.59
N LEU A 212 19.40 -1.88 4.85
CA LEU A 212 18.32 -1.29 5.64
C LEU A 212 18.89 -0.58 6.87
N SER A 213 18.46 0.65 7.10
CA SER A 213 18.69 1.39 8.35
C SER A 213 17.34 1.79 8.94
N VAL A 214 17.17 1.56 10.25
CA VAL A 214 15.95 1.84 10.99
C VAL A 214 16.28 2.87 12.06
N ASP A 215 15.54 3.97 12.10
CA ASP A 215 15.70 5.06 13.07
C ASP A 215 17.16 5.54 13.22
N ASP A 216 17.84 5.76 12.09
CA ASP A 216 19.26 6.16 12.02
C ASP A 216 20.24 5.16 12.67
N GLY A 217 19.79 3.93 12.90
CA GLY A 217 20.61 2.81 13.31
C GLY A 217 21.59 2.35 12.23
N PRO A 218 22.44 1.35 12.55
CA PRO A 218 23.41 0.82 11.60
C PRO A 218 22.74 0.24 10.35
N TRP A 219 23.43 0.36 9.22
CA TRP A 219 23.00 -0.26 7.96
C TRP A 219 23.24 -1.77 8.00
N GLU A 220 22.17 -2.55 7.81
CA GLU A 220 22.23 -4.01 7.75
C GLU A 220 21.99 -4.51 6.33
N LYS A 221 22.83 -5.44 5.86
CA LYS A 221 22.63 -6.10 4.56
C LYS A 221 21.47 -7.09 4.65
N GLN A 222 20.45 -6.89 3.84
CA GLN A 222 19.27 -7.73 3.78
C GLN A 222 19.14 -8.38 2.40
N LYS A 223 18.84 -9.68 2.40
CA LYS A 223 18.44 -10.41 1.20
C LYS A 223 17.14 -11.14 1.45
N SER A 224 16.12 -10.89 0.64
CA SER A 224 14.74 -11.28 0.96
C SER A 224 13.83 -11.25 -0.28
N SER A 225 12.58 -11.67 -0.14
CA SER A 225 11.56 -11.50 -1.18
C SER A 225 11.09 -10.05 -1.34
N GLY A 226 11.49 -9.15 -0.44
CA GLY A 226 11.17 -7.73 -0.48
C GLY A 226 10.95 -7.15 0.91
N LEU A 227 10.65 -5.85 0.94
CA LEU A 227 10.38 -5.07 2.14
C LEU A 227 9.00 -4.43 2.04
N SER A 228 8.19 -4.58 3.08
CA SER A 228 6.91 -3.85 3.23
C SER A 228 7.03 -2.85 4.37
N ILE A 229 6.51 -1.64 4.17
CA ILE A 229 6.44 -0.58 5.18
C ILE A 229 5.02 -0.01 5.17
N CYS A 230 4.30 -0.04 6.29
CA CYS A 230 2.91 0.43 6.34
C CYS A 230 2.64 1.45 7.44
N THR A 231 1.56 2.22 7.24
CA THR A 231 0.94 3.07 8.28
C THR A 231 -0.04 2.26 9.13
N GLY A 232 -0.61 2.88 10.16
CA GLY A 232 -1.71 2.28 10.93
C GLY A 232 -2.95 1.99 10.08
N THR A 233 -3.20 2.79 9.03
CA THR A 233 -4.27 2.49 8.07
C THR A 233 -3.95 1.22 7.28
N GLY A 234 -2.72 1.09 6.77
CA GLY A 234 -2.27 -0.11 6.03
C GLY A 234 -2.07 -1.35 6.91
N SER A 235 -2.06 -1.21 8.23
CA SER A 235 -1.91 -2.34 9.18
C SER A 235 -3.05 -3.36 9.12
N LYS A 236 -4.17 -3.03 8.47
CA LYS A 236 -5.32 -3.93 8.21
C LYS A 236 -5.35 -4.47 6.77
N ALA A 237 -4.46 -3.99 5.90
CA ALA A 237 -4.44 -4.30 4.48
C ALA A 237 -3.47 -5.44 4.17
N TRP A 238 -2.57 -5.26 3.19
CA TRP A 238 -1.64 -6.31 2.80
C TRP A 238 -0.64 -6.66 3.90
N SER A 239 -0.17 -5.65 4.66
CA SER A 239 0.77 -5.83 5.78
C SER A 239 0.25 -6.82 6.84
N TYR A 240 -1.04 -6.77 7.17
CA TYR A 240 -1.69 -7.74 8.06
C TYR A 240 -1.54 -9.17 7.51
N ASN A 241 -1.89 -9.35 6.25
CA ASN A 241 -2.01 -10.67 5.63
C ASN A 241 -0.67 -11.37 5.44
N ILE A 242 0.41 -10.63 5.24
CA ILE A 242 1.76 -11.21 5.14
C ILE A 242 2.39 -11.51 6.51
N ASN A 243 1.86 -10.94 7.60
CA ASN A 243 2.42 -11.08 8.95
C ASN A 243 1.60 -11.95 9.91
N LYS A 244 0.31 -12.17 9.60
CA LYS A 244 -0.60 -12.96 10.43
C LYS A 244 -0.18 -14.42 10.55
N LEU A 245 -0.52 -15.02 11.66
CA LEU A 245 -0.39 -16.46 11.88
C LEU A 245 -1.75 -17.15 11.75
N PHE A 246 -1.69 -18.42 11.37
CA PHE A 246 -2.83 -19.33 11.36
C PHE A 246 -2.76 -20.23 12.59
N GLU A 247 -3.92 -20.73 13.02
CA GLU A 247 -4.04 -21.57 14.21
C GLU A 247 -3.17 -22.84 14.14
N GLU A 248 -3.00 -23.41 12.95
CA GLU A 248 -2.12 -24.56 12.72
C GLU A 248 -0.66 -24.22 13.06
N THR A 249 -0.14 -23.11 12.54
CA THR A 249 1.23 -22.66 12.85
C THR A 249 1.41 -22.38 14.35
N VAL A 250 0.41 -21.78 15.00
CA VAL A 250 0.45 -21.52 16.45
C VAL A 250 0.46 -22.83 17.24
N ARG A 251 -0.37 -23.80 16.85
CA ARG A 251 -0.41 -25.14 17.45
C ARG A 251 0.96 -25.81 17.38
N ASP A 252 1.59 -25.81 16.21
CA ASP A 252 2.87 -26.47 16.00
C ASP A 252 3.97 -25.85 16.88
N ILE A 253 4.03 -24.52 16.95
CA ILE A 253 4.98 -23.80 17.81
C ILE A 253 4.76 -24.13 19.29
N LEU A 254 3.51 -24.12 19.76
CA LEU A 254 3.20 -24.43 21.16
C LEU A 254 3.49 -25.90 21.51
N MET A 255 3.27 -26.82 20.56
CA MET A 255 3.60 -28.23 20.72
C MET A 255 5.11 -28.43 20.87
N ILE A 256 5.91 -27.84 19.98
CA ILE A 256 7.38 -27.86 20.08
C ILE A 256 7.84 -27.23 21.39
N GLY A 257 7.27 -26.09 21.79
CA GLY A 257 7.59 -25.43 23.05
C GLY A 257 7.31 -26.30 24.27
N ARG A 258 6.19 -27.04 24.27
CA ARG A 258 5.84 -28.02 25.29
C ARG A 258 6.86 -29.16 25.37
N GLU A 259 7.26 -29.72 24.23
CA GLU A 259 8.25 -30.79 24.15
C GLU A 259 9.63 -30.36 24.67
N GLN A 260 10.07 -29.15 24.36
CA GLN A 260 11.40 -28.65 24.75
C GLN A 260 11.48 -28.19 26.21
N THR A 261 10.37 -27.72 26.79
CA THR A 261 10.37 -27.14 28.15
C THR A 261 9.77 -28.07 29.20
N GLY A 262 8.99 -29.07 28.79
CA GLY A 262 8.19 -29.89 29.71
C GLY A 262 7.04 -29.15 30.40
N LEU A 263 6.80 -27.88 30.04
CA LEU A 263 5.71 -27.08 30.61
C LEU A 263 4.38 -27.51 30.01
N ASP A 264 3.36 -27.69 30.85
CA ASP A 264 2.03 -28.07 30.41
C ASP A 264 1.27 -26.87 29.82
N VAL A 265 1.54 -26.60 28.55
CA VAL A 265 0.83 -25.57 27.77
C VAL A 265 -0.44 -26.19 27.17
N PRO A 266 -1.64 -25.58 27.37
CA PRO A 266 -2.87 -26.07 26.77
C PRO A 266 -2.79 -26.09 25.24
N LEU A 267 -3.20 -27.21 24.62
CA LEU A 267 -3.28 -27.36 23.16
C LEU A 267 -4.73 -27.51 22.66
N ASN A 268 -5.71 -27.12 23.48
CA ASN A 268 -7.11 -27.11 23.08
C ASN A 268 -7.38 -25.97 22.08
N ARG A 269 -8.46 -26.13 21.30
CA ARG A 269 -8.82 -25.22 20.22
C ARG A 269 -9.04 -23.79 20.70
N GLU A 270 -9.75 -23.60 21.81
CA GLU A 270 -10.05 -22.27 22.36
C GLU A 270 -8.78 -21.49 22.73
N PHE A 271 -7.79 -22.15 23.34
CA PHE A 271 -6.53 -21.52 23.68
C PHE A 271 -5.73 -21.13 22.43
N ILE A 272 -5.65 -22.02 21.44
CA ILE A 272 -4.95 -21.74 20.17
C ILE A 272 -5.61 -20.57 19.42
N GLU A 273 -6.94 -20.57 19.33
CA GLU A 273 -7.73 -19.48 18.74
C GLU A 273 -7.43 -18.15 19.46
N LYS A 274 -7.42 -18.15 20.79
CA LYS A 274 -7.11 -16.97 21.60
C LYS A 274 -5.70 -16.44 21.37
N VAL A 275 -4.68 -17.31 21.40
CA VAL A 275 -3.27 -16.92 21.16
C VAL A 275 -3.11 -16.36 19.75
N THR A 276 -3.68 -17.05 18.74
CA THR A 276 -3.66 -16.62 17.35
C THR A 276 -4.29 -15.24 17.18
N LYS A 277 -5.46 -15.03 17.81
CA LYS A 277 -6.18 -13.76 17.77
C LYS A 277 -5.40 -12.63 18.43
N GLU A 278 -4.82 -12.85 19.60
CA GLU A 278 -4.03 -11.83 20.30
C GLU A 278 -2.76 -11.46 19.54
N TYR A 279 -2.05 -12.45 18.98
CA TYR A 279 -0.89 -12.18 18.13
C TYR A 279 -1.30 -11.38 16.88
N ASN A 280 -2.34 -11.78 16.16
CA ASN A 280 -2.76 -11.09 14.94
C ASN A 280 -3.27 -9.67 15.25
N LYS A 281 -3.95 -9.48 16.39
CA LYS A 281 -4.37 -8.16 16.87
C LYS A 281 -3.18 -7.23 17.13
N SER A 282 -2.05 -7.76 17.59
CA SER A 282 -0.82 -6.97 17.82
C SER A 282 -0.19 -6.40 16.54
N LEU A 283 -0.57 -6.91 15.36
CA LEU A 283 -0.11 -6.39 14.06
C LEU A 283 -0.88 -5.14 13.63
N VAL A 284 -2.07 -4.92 14.20
CA VAL A 284 -2.96 -3.81 13.84
C VAL A 284 -2.76 -2.65 14.82
N PHE A 285 -2.54 -1.46 14.29
CA PHE A 285 -2.34 -0.24 15.07
C PHE A 285 -3.13 0.92 14.48
N GLY A 286 -3.34 1.97 15.28
CA GLY A 286 -4.25 3.07 14.98
C GLY A 286 -3.79 3.92 13.79
N PRO A 287 -4.72 4.40 12.94
CA PRO A 287 -4.38 5.16 11.74
C PRO A 287 -3.79 6.55 12.03
N GLU A 288 -3.94 7.06 13.25
CA GLU A 288 -3.40 8.36 13.68
C GLU A 288 -2.03 8.23 14.37
N GLU A 289 -1.58 7.00 14.67
CA GLU A 289 -0.33 6.76 15.38
C GLU A 289 0.89 7.17 14.52
N SER A 290 1.73 8.06 15.03
CA SER A 290 2.93 8.59 14.35
C SER A 290 4.11 7.60 14.34
N ARG A 291 3.87 6.36 13.92
CA ARG A 291 4.90 5.33 13.69
C ARG A 291 4.55 4.50 12.46
N LEU A 292 5.56 3.96 11.80
CA LEU A 292 5.40 3.02 10.71
C LEU A 292 5.77 1.61 11.17
N PHE A 293 5.28 0.60 10.47
CA PHE A 293 5.63 -0.80 10.70
C PHE A 293 6.32 -1.37 9.46
N PHE A 294 7.57 -1.79 9.61
CA PHE A 294 8.33 -2.43 8.53
C PHE A 294 8.35 -3.95 8.71
N SER A 295 8.39 -4.68 7.60
CA SER A 295 8.43 -6.13 7.54
C SER A 295 9.27 -6.61 6.36
N ILE A 296 10.36 -7.30 6.66
CA ILE A 296 11.22 -8.00 5.70
C ILE A 296 10.57 -9.34 5.37
N ARG A 297 10.31 -9.62 4.10
CA ARG A 297 9.62 -10.84 3.67
C ARG A 297 10.58 -11.98 3.38
N GLU A 298 10.45 -13.10 4.08
CA GLU A 298 11.26 -14.32 3.85
C GLU A 298 12.77 -14.02 3.84
N PRO A 299 13.34 -13.48 4.93
CA PRO A 299 14.76 -13.13 4.98
C PRO A 299 15.66 -14.35 4.77
N ILE A 300 16.63 -14.22 3.88
CA ILE A 300 17.68 -15.22 3.64
C ILE A 300 18.80 -14.93 4.64
N VAL A 301 18.90 -15.77 5.68
CA VAL A 301 19.91 -15.63 6.73
C VAL A 301 21.04 -16.64 6.51
N ASN A 302 22.29 -16.16 6.46
CA ASN A 302 23.49 -16.98 6.34
C ASN A 302 24.73 -16.21 6.87
N ARG A 303 25.95 -16.66 6.59
CA ARG A 303 27.19 -15.98 7.06
C ARG A 303 27.33 -14.53 6.57
N VAL A 304 26.70 -14.19 5.44
CA VAL A 304 26.83 -12.88 4.78
C VAL A 304 25.62 -11.97 5.08
N PHE A 305 24.43 -12.56 5.21
CA PHE A 305 23.18 -11.84 5.46
C PHE A 305 22.63 -12.19 6.84
N SER A 306 22.47 -11.19 7.69
CA SER A 306 21.85 -11.32 9.00
C SER A 306 20.60 -10.45 9.04
N SER A 307 19.51 -10.98 9.60
CA SER A 307 18.33 -10.19 9.92
C SER A 307 18.21 -10.13 11.43
N SER A 308 18.72 -9.06 12.05
CA SER A 308 18.61 -8.86 13.50
C SER A 308 17.15 -8.74 13.92
N ARG A 309 16.35 -8.11 13.05
CA ARG A 309 14.93 -7.87 13.24
C ARG A 309 14.19 -7.99 11.92
N GLN A 310 13.33 -9.01 11.82
CA GLN A 310 12.54 -9.25 10.61
C GLN A 310 11.44 -8.20 10.40
N ARG A 311 10.94 -7.61 11.49
CA ARG A 311 9.87 -6.61 11.47
C ARG A 311 9.84 -5.79 12.73
N GLY A 312 9.25 -4.60 12.66
CA GLY A 312 9.13 -3.75 13.82
C GLY A 312 8.50 -2.41 13.54
N PHE A 313 8.20 -1.71 14.64
CA PHE A 313 7.85 -0.30 14.60
C PHE A 313 9.12 0.54 14.47
N ALA A 314 9.00 1.65 13.74
CA ALA A 314 10.02 2.67 13.58
C ALA A 314 9.37 4.03 13.29
N ASN A 315 10.14 5.11 13.42
CA ASN A 315 9.74 6.46 12.99
C ASN A 315 10.25 6.75 11.57
N LYS A 316 11.40 6.18 11.20
CA LYS A 316 12.04 6.34 9.90
C LYS A 316 12.71 5.05 9.45
N VAL A 317 12.58 4.75 8.16
CA VAL A 317 13.26 3.63 7.50
C VAL A 317 13.98 4.14 6.26
N CYS A 318 15.28 3.87 6.19
CA CYS A 318 16.11 4.17 5.03
C CYS A 318 16.52 2.87 4.34
N VAL A 319 16.38 2.83 3.02
CA VAL A 319 16.66 1.64 2.21
C VAL A 319 17.63 2.03 1.11
N ARG A 320 18.75 1.32 0.97
CA ARG A 320 19.67 1.46 -0.15
C ARG A 320 19.56 0.23 -1.03
N SER A 321 19.14 0.41 -2.28
CA SER A 321 18.99 -0.69 -3.21
C SER A 321 20.34 -1.23 -3.67
N ARG A 322 20.43 -2.57 -3.76
CA ARG A 322 21.46 -3.33 -4.48
C ARG A 322 20.82 -4.24 -5.54
N CYS A 323 19.57 -3.95 -5.90
CA CYS A 323 18.79 -4.69 -6.87
C CYS A 323 19.09 -4.20 -8.29
N TRP A 324 18.70 -4.98 -9.30
CA TRP A 324 18.90 -4.59 -10.71
C TRP A 324 17.63 -4.18 -11.44
N ASP A 325 16.50 -4.75 -11.05
CA ASP A 325 15.20 -4.50 -11.69
C ASP A 325 14.14 -4.41 -10.62
N ALA A 326 14.40 -3.59 -9.61
CA ALA A 326 13.52 -3.39 -8.48
C ALA A 326 12.65 -2.16 -8.65
N CYS A 327 11.47 -2.27 -8.06
CA CYS A 327 10.50 -1.20 -7.99
C CYS A 327 10.14 -0.91 -6.54
N MET A 328 9.82 0.36 -6.30
CA MET A 328 9.17 0.82 -5.09
C MET A 328 7.71 1.15 -5.43
N VAL A 329 6.77 0.38 -4.91
CA VAL A 329 5.34 0.49 -5.20
C VAL A 329 4.61 1.06 -3.98
N VAL A 330 3.88 2.16 -4.19
CA VAL A 330 3.09 2.86 -3.18
C VAL A 330 1.61 2.53 -3.36
N ASP A 331 0.96 2.05 -2.29
CA ASP A 331 -0.46 1.67 -2.22
C ASP A 331 -0.93 0.71 -3.32
N GLY A 332 -0.01 -0.04 -3.94
CA GLY A 332 -0.28 -0.92 -5.07
C GLY A 332 -0.60 -0.21 -6.38
N GLY A 333 -0.57 1.13 -6.42
CA GLY A 333 -1.05 1.92 -7.55
C GLY A 333 0.01 2.74 -8.27
N THR A 334 1.07 3.16 -7.59
CA THR A 334 2.13 3.98 -8.18
C THR A 334 3.48 3.32 -7.98
N SER A 335 4.27 3.19 -9.05
CA SER A 335 5.60 2.57 -9.03
C SER A 335 6.71 3.56 -9.36
N PHE A 336 7.86 3.39 -8.73
CA PHE A 336 9.11 4.09 -9.02
C PHE A 336 10.23 3.07 -9.25
N GLU A 337 11.15 3.37 -10.16
CA GLU A 337 12.36 2.57 -10.34
C GLU A 337 13.25 2.68 -9.09
N PHE A 338 13.75 1.56 -8.59
CA PHE A 338 14.52 1.49 -7.35
C PHE A 338 15.74 0.55 -7.46
N ASN A 339 16.58 0.81 -8.45
CA ASN A 339 17.75 0.00 -8.80
C ASN A 339 19.01 0.36 -8.01
N ASP A 340 20.09 -0.41 -8.21
CA ASP A 340 21.36 -0.31 -7.47
C ASP A 340 21.85 1.14 -7.36
N GLY A 341 22.16 1.54 -6.13
CA GLY A 341 22.60 2.89 -5.81
C GLY A 341 21.47 3.88 -5.47
N ALA A 342 20.20 3.54 -5.72
CA ALA A 342 19.06 4.32 -5.24
C ALA A 342 18.90 4.18 -3.72
N ILE A 343 18.54 5.28 -3.05
CA ILE A 343 18.27 5.33 -1.62
C ILE A 343 16.90 5.97 -1.40
N ALA A 344 16.03 5.28 -0.66
CA ALA A 344 14.74 5.80 -0.24
C ALA A 344 14.74 6.06 1.26
N THR A 345 14.29 7.25 1.67
CA THR A 345 13.99 7.59 3.06
C THR A 345 12.49 7.68 3.25
N ILE A 346 11.93 6.80 4.07
CA ILE A 346 10.50 6.69 4.36
C ILE A 346 10.25 7.14 5.80
N SER A 347 9.32 8.08 5.96
CA SER A 347 8.96 8.67 7.27
C SER A 347 7.50 9.11 7.27
N LEU A 348 7.02 9.60 8.43
CA LEU A 348 5.73 10.24 8.57
C LEU A 348 5.89 11.75 8.78
N ASN A 349 4.88 12.52 8.38
CA ASN A 349 4.84 13.96 8.62
C ASN A 349 3.40 14.43 8.83
N GLU A 350 3.18 15.29 9.83
CA GLU A 350 1.85 15.81 10.17
C GLU A 350 1.21 16.63 9.03
N GLU A 351 2.01 17.29 8.20
CA GLU A 351 1.51 18.04 7.04
C GLU A 351 0.92 17.12 5.96
N ASP A 352 1.36 15.86 5.92
CA ASP A 352 0.85 14.89 4.98
C ASP A 352 -0.35 14.12 5.52
N GLN A 353 -0.91 14.43 6.69
CA GLN A 353 -2.06 13.68 7.16
C GLN A 353 -3.27 13.83 6.23
N LEU A 354 -4.01 12.75 6.02
CA LEU A 354 -5.28 12.77 5.30
C LEU A 354 -6.43 12.92 6.29
N ARG A 355 -7.20 14.00 6.15
CA ARG A 355 -8.38 14.23 6.99
C ARG A 355 -9.58 13.46 6.45
N THR A 356 -10.05 12.50 7.22
CA THR A 356 -11.21 11.66 6.91
C THR A 356 -12.29 11.80 7.97
N ILE A 357 -13.46 11.24 7.70
CA ILE A 357 -14.64 11.33 8.56
C ILE A 357 -14.93 9.95 9.16
N LEU A 358 -15.17 9.93 10.47
CA LEU A 358 -15.70 8.79 11.21
C LEU A 358 -17.14 9.06 11.63
N LEU A 359 -18.07 8.29 11.06
CA LEU A 359 -19.43 8.16 11.55
C LEU A 359 -19.53 6.91 12.41
N ARG A 360 -20.05 7.07 13.63
CA ARG A 360 -20.38 5.93 14.48
C ARG A 360 -21.68 5.29 14.02
N ASP A 361 -21.72 3.97 14.16
CA ASP A 361 -22.96 3.22 14.05
C ASP A 361 -23.98 3.64 15.10
#